data_AF-A0A0P9Y2E2-F1
#
_entry.id   AF-A0A0P9Y2E2-F1
#
_cell.length_a   1.000
_cell.length_b   1.000
_cell.length_c   1.000
_cell.angle_alpha   90.00
_cell.angle_beta   90.00
_cell.angle_gamma   90.00
#
_symmetry.space_group_name_H-M   'P 1'
#
loop_
_entity.id
_entity.type
_entity.pdbx_description
1 polymer ?
#
loop_
_entity_poly.entity_id
_entity_poly.type
_entity_poly.pdbx_seq_one_letter_code
_entity_poly.pdbx_strand_id
1 'polypeptide(L)' 'MILFTKLHCLSRPSVDFLFHINGDMSERVMSIIESMVPASEIYSIDEALQTSLGSLEI' A
#
# COMPACT_ATOMS: atom_id res chain seq x y z
N MET A 1 4.66 -6.63 4.70
CA MET A 1 5.99 -6.78 4.06
C MET A 1 6.43 -8.21 3.71
N ILE A 2 5.64 -9.27 3.99
CA ILE A 2 6.01 -10.68 3.68
C ILE A 2 5.85 -11.02 2.18
N LEU A 3 5.07 -10.24 1.42
CA LEU A 3 4.78 -10.50 0.01
C LEU A 3 5.96 -10.16 -0.92
N PHE A 4 6.72 -9.09 -0.64
CA PHE A 4 7.85 -8.66 -1.45
C PHE A 4 9.01 -9.67 -1.44
N THR A 5 9.28 -10.28 -0.29
CA THR A 5 10.35 -11.28 -0.15
C THR A 5 10.07 -12.54 -0.97
N LYS A 6 8.80 -12.91 -1.15
CA LYS A 6 8.39 -14.09 -1.93
C LYS A 6 8.38 -13.81 -3.44
N LEU A 7 8.07 -12.58 -3.84
CA LEU A 7 8.08 -12.18 -5.25
C LEU A 7 9.50 -12.12 -5.81
N HIS A 8 10.47 -11.62 -5.02
CA HIS A 8 11.89 -11.51 -5.37
C HIS A 8 12.55 -12.84 -5.78
N CYS A 9 12.00 -13.99 -5.32
CA CYS A 9 12.49 -15.32 -5.72
C CYS A 9 11.92 -15.81 -7.06
N LEU A 10 10.89 -15.15 -7.60
CA LEU A 10 10.16 -15.54 -8.82
C LEU A 10 10.29 -14.51 -9.96
N SER A 11 10.73 -13.29 -9.65
CA SER A 11 10.96 -12.23 -10.63
C SER A 11 12.32 -12.36 -11.33
N ARG A 12 12.37 -11.91 -12.59
CA ARG A 12 13.64 -11.73 -13.32
C ARG A 12 14.32 -10.44 -12.80
N PRO A 13 15.67 -10.37 -12.80
CA PRO A 13 16.42 -9.20 -12.31
C PRO A 13 15.95 -7.84 -12.87
N SER A 14 15.40 -7.84 -14.08
CA SER A 14 14.89 -6.65 -14.76
C SER A 14 13.62 -6.06 -14.15
N VAL A 15 12.79 -6.88 -13.50
CA VAL A 15 11.52 -6.42 -12.88
C VAL A 15 11.62 -6.27 -11.36
N ASP A 16 12.65 -6.83 -10.73
CA ASP A 16 12.91 -6.68 -9.29
C ASP A 16 13.05 -5.23 -8.87
N PHE A 17 13.78 -4.43 -9.66
CA PHE A 17 13.97 -3.00 -9.41
C PHE A 17 12.63 -2.24 -9.32
N LEU A 18 11.67 -2.58 -10.19
CA LEU A 18 10.36 -1.94 -10.21
C LEU A 18 9.52 -2.33 -8.99
N PHE A 19 9.63 -3.57 -8.51
CA PHE A 19 8.94 -4.01 -7.29
C PHE A 19 9.48 -3.34 -6.04
N HIS A 20 10.80 -3.15 -5.93
CA HIS A 20 11.41 -2.42 -4.81
C HIS A 20 10.92 -0.96 -4.77
N ILE A 21 10.93 -0.26 -5.91
CA ILE A 21 10.44 1.12 -5.98
C ILE A 21 8.95 1.20 -5.61
N ASN A 22 8.11 0.32 -6.16
CA ASN A 22 6.68 0.33 -5.82
C ASN A 22 6.42 0.00 -4.35
N GLY A 23 7.22 -0.87 -3.74
CA GLY A 23 7.16 -1.15 -2.30
C GLY A 23 7.52 0.08 -1.45
N ASP A 24 8.65 0.72 -1.72
CA ASP A 24 9.11 1.90 -0.99
C ASP A 24 8.14 3.08 -1.13
N MET A 25 7.59 3.29 -2.33
CA MET A 25 6.59 4.33 -2.56
C MET A 25 5.29 4.03 -1.83
N SER A 26 4.82 2.78 -1.90
CA SER A 26 3.61 2.32 -1.20
C SER A 26 3.71 2.55 0.31
N GLU A 27 4.83 2.17 0.93
CA GLU A 27 5.03 2.34 2.37
C GLU A 27 4.92 3.82 2.78
N ARG A 28 5.54 4.73 2.02
CA ARG A 28 5.49 6.17 2.28
C ARG A 28 4.08 6.72 2.12
N VAL A 29 3.40 6.37 1.03
CA VAL A 29 2.03 6.84 0.75
C VAL A 29 1.08 6.33 1.82
N MET A 30 1.19 5.05 2.19
CA MET A 30 0.31 4.46 3.20
C MET A 30 0.52 5.07 4.58
N SER A 31 1.76 5.37 4.96
CA SER A 31 2.06 6.08 6.21
C SER A 31 1.41 7.47 6.26
N ILE A 32 1.39 8.19 5.13
CA ILE A 32 0.71 9.48 5.03
C ILE A 32 -0.80 9.30 5.14
N ILE A 33 -1.38 8.32 4.45
CA ILE A 33 -2.83 8.03 4.51
C ILE A 33 -3.24 7.68 5.95
N GLU A 34 -2.52 6.79 6.63
CA GLU A 34 -2.78 6.44 8.03
C GLU A 34 -2.75 7.66 8.96
N SER A 35 -1.86 8.64 8.67
CA SER A 35 -1.76 9.88 9.46
C SER A 35 -2.96 10.82 9.27
N MET A 36 -3.61 10.79 8.10
CA MET A 36 -4.75 11.67 7.78
C MET A 36 -6.10 10.97 8.00
N VAL A 37 -6.12 9.65 7.86
CA VAL A 37 -7.33 8.83 7.85
C VAL A 37 -7.04 7.55 8.65
N PRO A 38 -7.16 7.59 9.99
CA PRO A 38 -6.85 6.43 10.83
C PRO A 38 -7.82 5.25 10.67
N ALA A 39 -8.92 5.41 9.94
CA ALA A 39 -9.89 4.37 9.61
C ALA A 39 -9.78 3.89 8.15
N SER A 40 -8.59 3.96 7.56
CA SER A 40 -8.32 3.40 6.24
C SER A 40 -8.03 1.90 6.29
N GLU A 41 -8.67 1.12 5.43
CA GLU A 41 -8.44 -0.32 5.26
C GLU A 41 -7.60 -0.57 3.99
N ILE A 42 -6.52 -1.36 4.11
CA ILE A 42 -5.57 -1.62 3.01
C ILE A 42 -5.99 -2.86 2.21
N TYR A 43 -6.16 -2.71 0.90
CA TYR A 43 -6.54 -3.80 -0.01
C TYR A 43 -5.38 -4.27 -0.88
N SER A 44 -4.52 -3.34 -1.30
CA SER A 44 -3.31 -3.63 -2.07
C SER A 44 -2.23 -2.55 -1.82
N ILE A 45 -1.10 -2.60 -2.54
CA ILE A 45 0.03 -1.69 -2.30
C ILE A 45 -0.29 -0.23 -2.70
N ASP A 46 -1.25 -0.03 -3.57
CA ASP A 46 -1.66 1.26 -4.12
C ASP A 46 -3.14 1.56 -3.84
N GLU A 47 -3.80 0.73 -3.03
CA GLU A 47 -5.23 0.81 -2.77
C GLU A 47 -5.56 0.72 -1.27
N ALA A 48 -6.22 1.75 -0.77
CA ALA A 48 -6.82 1.80 0.56
C ALA A 48 -8.22 2.41 0.49
N LEU A 49 -9.17 1.85 1.23
CA LEU A 49 -10.52 2.39 1.37
C LEU A 49 -10.63 3.19 2.67
N GLN A 50 -11.22 4.37 2.59
CA GLN A 50 -11.62 5.13 3.76
C GLN A 50 -13.06 4.80 4.12
N THR A 51 -13.30 4.40 5.37
CA THR A 51 -14.66 4.34 5.91
C THR A 51 -15.04 5.69 6.50
N SER A 52 -15.83 6.48 5.79
CA SER A 52 -16.36 7.77 6.27
C SER A 52 -17.71 7.60 7.00
N LEU A 53 -17.71 6.88 8.12
CA LEU A 53 -18.90 6.73 8.98
C LEU A 53 -19.42 8.05 9.60
N GLY A 54 -18.72 9.18 9.40
CA GLY A 54 -19.09 10.52 9.88
C GLY A 54 -19.34 11.56 8.80
N SER A 55 -19.35 11.20 7.50
CA SER A 55 -19.61 12.16 6.39
C SER A 55 -21.00 12.02 5.77
N LEU A 56 -21.80 11.07 6.25
CA LEU A 56 -23.20 10.93 5.90
C LEU A 56 -24.04 11.19 7.16
N GLU A 57 -24.22 12.47 7.49
CA GLU A 57 -25.48 12.89 8.13
C GLU A 57 -26.56 12.92 7.02
N ILE A 58 -27.39 11.88 6.98
CA ILE A 58 -28.75 11.89 6.41
C ILE A 58 -29.68 11.28 7.45
#